data_AF-A0A8T4HEY3-F1
#
_entry.id   AF-A0A8T4HEY3-F1
#
_cell.length_a   1.000
_cell.length_b   1.000
_cell.length_c   1.000
_cell.angle_alpha   90.00
_cell.angle_beta   90.00
_cell.angle_gamma   90.00
#
_symmetry.space_group_name_H-M   'P 1'
#
loop_
_entity.id
_entity.type
_entity.pdbx_description
1 polymer ?
#
loop_
_entity_poly.entity_id
_entity_poly.type
_entity_poly.pdbx_seq_one_letter_code
_entity_poly.pdbx_strand_id
1 'polypeptide(L)'
;MSDVSDERENLTYSLFGQAIRELAQRVADDGYEPDIILSIARGGLFVAGGLGYALDVKNLHVMNVEFYTGVGETLAMPVMLPPVPNVVDLSRKKVLIADDVADTGKTLKLVQDFCAEHVAEARSAVVYEKSHSLVKCDYVWKRTDRWINFPWSVERPVVRREGQVLDA
;
A
#
# COMPACT_ATOMS: atom_id res chain seq x y z
N MET A 1 -0.53 12.67 -33.59
CA MET A 1 -0.63 11.64 -32.54
C MET A 1 -0.89 12.41 -31.26
N SER A 2 -2.08 12.22 -30.70
CA SER A 2 -2.66 13.03 -29.62
C SER A 2 -1.79 13.01 -28.37
N ASP A 3 -1.47 14.22 -27.92
CA ASP A 3 -0.91 14.60 -26.64
C ASP A 3 -1.63 13.85 -25.50
N VAL A 4 -1.02 12.76 -25.02
CA VAL A 4 -1.49 12.08 -23.81
C VAL A 4 -1.04 12.97 -22.67
N SER A 5 -1.95 13.82 -22.20
CA SER A 5 -1.71 14.88 -21.23
C SER A 5 -0.65 14.50 -20.19
N ASP A 6 0.38 15.33 -20.08
CA ASP A 6 1.35 15.41 -18.97
C ASP A 6 0.69 15.68 -17.58
N GLU A 7 -0.63 15.55 -17.47
CA GLU A 7 -1.38 15.77 -16.24
C GLU A 7 -1.11 14.65 -15.23
N ARG A 8 -0.18 14.94 -14.31
CA ARG A 8 0.08 14.13 -13.13
C ARG A 8 -0.90 14.45 -12.02
N GLU A 9 -1.23 13.43 -11.23
CA GLU A 9 -1.87 13.61 -9.94
C GLU A 9 -0.79 14.02 -8.93
N ASN A 10 -0.98 15.13 -8.21
CA ASN A 10 0.00 15.63 -7.23
C ASN A 10 -0.57 15.53 -5.82
N LEU A 11 -0.03 14.61 -5.02
CA LEU A 11 -0.38 14.49 -3.61
C LEU A 11 0.60 15.32 -2.77
N THR A 12 0.09 16.32 -2.06
CA THR A 12 0.89 17.09 -1.09
C THR A 12 0.76 16.49 0.32
N TYR A 13 1.67 16.78 1.25
CA TYR A 13 1.52 16.35 2.65
C TYR A 13 0.22 16.85 3.29
N SER A 14 -0.22 18.06 2.97
CA SER A 14 -1.48 18.60 3.47
C SER A 14 -2.67 17.82 2.93
N LEU A 15 -2.68 17.51 1.63
CA LEU A 15 -3.75 16.73 1.01
C LEU A 15 -3.75 15.28 1.50
N PHE A 16 -2.57 14.70 1.67
CA PHE A 16 -2.40 13.38 2.27
C PHE A 16 -2.99 13.31 3.68
N GLY A 17 -2.74 14.31 4.54
CA GLY A 17 -3.35 14.36 5.87
C GLY A 17 -4.88 14.35 5.86
N GLN A 18 -5.49 15.06 4.90
CA GLN A 18 -6.94 15.03 4.68
C GLN A 18 -7.40 13.65 4.16
N ALA A 19 -6.71 13.12 3.16
CA ALA A 19 -7.00 11.82 2.57
C ALA A 19 -7.01 10.69 3.60
N ILE A 20 -6.04 10.68 4.52
CA ILE A 20 -5.97 9.70 5.60
C ILE A 20 -7.17 9.82 6.54
N ARG A 21 -7.58 11.04 6.92
CA ARG A 21 -8.74 11.23 7.80
C ARG A 21 -10.03 10.77 7.13
N GLU A 22 -10.22 11.10 5.86
CA GLU A 22 -11.38 10.65 5.09
C GLU A 22 -11.38 9.14 4.89
N LEU A 23 -10.22 8.54 4.62
CA LEU A 23 -10.08 7.10 4.45
C LEU A 23 -10.38 6.36 5.76
N ALA A 24 -9.83 6.82 6.88
CA ALA A 24 -10.14 6.28 8.21
C ALA A 24 -11.63 6.43 8.57
N GLN A 25 -12.25 7.55 8.23
CA GLN A 25 -13.68 7.74 8.47
C GLN A 25 -14.52 6.70 7.72
N ARG A 26 -14.18 6.39 6.46
CA ARG A 26 -14.86 5.33 5.69
C ARG A 26 -14.72 3.95 6.34
N VAL A 27 -13.55 3.64 6.89
CA VAL A 27 -13.32 2.39 7.65
C VAL A 27 -14.23 2.33 8.89
N ALA A 28 -14.30 3.43 9.64
CA ALA A 28 -15.13 3.53 10.84
C ALA A 28 -16.63 3.47 10.54
N ASP A 29 -17.08 4.16 9.48
CA ASP A 29 -18.48 4.18 9.04
C ASP A 29 -18.98 2.81 8.58
N ASP A 30 -18.08 1.96 8.07
CA ASP A 30 -18.35 0.57 7.70
C ASP A 30 -18.37 -0.39 8.91
N GLY A 31 -18.14 0.14 10.12
CA GLY A 31 -18.09 -0.65 11.36
C GLY A 31 -16.92 -1.63 11.43
N TYR A 32 -15.89 -1.43 10.61
CA TYR A 32 -14.70 -2.27 10.60
C TYR A 32 -13.69 -1.76 11.63
N GLU A 33 -13.48 -2.55 12.67
CA GLU A 33 -12.53 -2.27 13.75
C GLU A 33 -11.32 -3.21 13.63
N PRO A 34 -10.23 -2.79 12.94
CA PRO A 34 -9.05 -3.63 12.79
C PRO A 34 -8.26 -3.74 14.10
N ASP A 35 -7.85 -4.97 14.44
CA ASP A 35 -6.90 -5.22 15.53
C ASP A 35 -5.48 -4.79 15.17
N ILE A 36 -5.14 -4.91 13.87
CA ILE A 36 -3.79 -4.73 13.33
C ILE A 36 -3.89 -3.96 12.02
N ILE A 37 -2.93 -3.05 11.80
CA ILE A 37 -2.67 -2.49 10.48
C ILE A 37 -1.41 -3.13 9.92
N LEU A 38 -1.53 -3.79 8.76
CA LEU A 38 -0.40 -4.41 8.05
C LEU A 38 0.04 -3.48 6.91
N SER A 39 1.14 -2.77 7.13
CA SER A 39 1.75 -1.86 6.17
C SER A 39 2.56 -2.61 5.13
N ILE A 40 2.33 -2.29 3.86
CA ILE A 40 3.21 -2.71 2.76
C ILE A 40 4.31 -1.66 2.62
N ALA A 41 5.57 -2.05 2.86
CA ALA A 41 6.69 -1.13 2.74
C ALA A 41 7.11 -0.95 1.27
N ARG A 42 7.55 0.24 0.86
CA ARG A 42 7.76 1.45 1.69
C ARG A 42 6.58 2.41 1.69
N GLY A 43 5.81 2.45 0.60
CA GLY A 43 4.73 3.43 0.39
C GLY A 43 3.65 3.42 1.47
N GLY A 44 3.19 2.23 1.84
CA GLY A 44 2.20 2.02 2.89
C GLY A 44 2.59 2.48 4.28
N LEU A 45 3.88 2.76 4.58
CA LEU A 45 4.31 3.17 5.93
C LEU A 45 3.64 4.47 6.37
N PHE A 46 3.56 5.45 5.47
CA PHE A 46 2.89 6.72 5.74
C PHE A 46 1.40 6.51 5.98
N VAL A 47 0.78 5.67 5.14
CA VAL A 47 -0.65 5.36 5.20
C VAL A 47 -1.00 4.65 6.50
N ALA A 48 -0.26 3.60 6.84
CA ALA A 48 -0.44 2.82 8.06
C ALA A 48 -0.28 3.68 9.32
N GLY A 49 0.76 4.53 9.37
CA GLY A 49 0.97 5.44 10.49
C GLY A 49 -0.19 6.43 10.65
N GLY A 50 -0.65 7.01 9.55
CA GLY A 50 -1.81 7.92 9.54
C GLY A 50 -3.10 7.25 9.99
N LEU A 51 -3.41 6.07 9.45
CA LEU A 51 -4.58 5.28 9.80
C LEU A 51 -4.52 4.79 11.26
N GLY A 52 -3.35 4.38 11.76
CA GLY A 52 -3.18 3.93 13.14
C GLY A 52 -3.59 4.99 14.17
N TYR A 53 -3.15 6.23 13.97
CA TYR A 53 -3.61 7.35 14.82
C TYR A 53 -5.07 7.71 14.61
N ALA A 54 -5.58 7.61 13.39
CA ALA A 54 -6.96 7.98 13.09
C ALA A 54 -7.99 6.96 13.61
N LEU A 55 -7.62 5.68 13.67
CA LEU A 55 -8.45 4.55 14.09
C LEU A 55 -8.14 4.05 15.52
N ASP A 56 -7.19 4.69 16.23
CA ASP A 56 -6.66 4.26 17.54
C ASP A 56 -6.10 2.81 17.54
N VAL A 57 -5.50 2.40 16.43
CA VAL A 57 -4.83 1.10 16.30
C VAL A 57 -3.35 1.27 16.56
N LYS A 58 -2.87 0.70 17.68
CA LYS A 58 -1.45 0.75 18.09
C LYS A 58 -0.59 -0.33 17.46
N ASN A 59 -1.20 -1.42 17.01
CA ASN A 59 -0.49 -2.58 16.52
C ASN A 59 -0.27 -2.49 15.02
N LEU A 60 0.85 -1.89 14.62
CA LEU A 60 1.25 -1.75 13.22
C LEU A 60 2.38 -2.73 12.90
N HIS A 61 2.17 -3.53 11.86
CA HIS A 61 3.19 -4.43 11.32
C HIS A 61 3.63 -3.95 9.95
N VAL A 62 4.89 -4.22 9.60
CA VAL A 62 5.45 -3.85 8.31
C VAL A 62 5.84 -5.11 7.57
N MET A 63 5.45 -5.20 6.30
CA MET A 63 5.83 -6.25 5.37
C MET A 63 6.62 -5.65 4.23
N ASN A 64 7.85 -6.13 4.02
CA ASN A 64 8.64 -5.76 2.86
C ASN A 64 8.26 -6.69 1.71
N VAL A 65 7.77 -6.11 0.61
CA VAL A 65 7.49 -6.86 -0.61
C VAL A 65 8.40 -6.32 -1.70
N GLU A 66 9.12 -7.23 -2.35
CA GLU A 66 9.96 -6.89 -3.50
C GLU A 66 9.49 -7.68 -4.73
N PHE A 67 9.60 -7.04 -5.88
CA PHE A 67 9.59 -7.77 -7.14
C PHE A 67 11.00 -8.30 -7.36
N TYR A 68 11.24 -9.54 -6.94
CA TYR A 68 12.58 -10.12 -7.01
C TYR A 68 13.02 -10.33 -8.46
N THR A 69 14.15 -9.72 -8.81
CA THR A 69 14.85 -9.95 -10.07
C THR A 69 16.15 -10.69 -9.76
N GLY A 70 16.10 -12.02 -9.82
CA GLY A 70 17.31 -12.84 -9.75
C GLY A 70 18.19 -12.64 -10.99
N VAL A 71 19.49 -12.89 -10.85
CA VAL A 71 20.43 -12.86 -11.99
C VAL A 71 20.07 -13.99 -12.96
N GLY A 72 19.53 -13.63 -14.13
CA GLY A 72 19.52 -14.48 -15.32
C GLY A 72 18.17 -14.98 -15.85
N GLU A 73 17.07 -14.94 -15.08
CA GLU A 73 15.75 -15.38 -15.58
C GLU A 73 14.60 -14.54 -15.01
N THR A 74 13.72 -14.09 -15.91
CA THR A 74 12.55 -13.25 -15.59
C THR A 74 11.40 -14.11 -15.06
N LEU A 75 10.87 -13.81 -13.87
CA LEU A 75 9.51 -14.19 -13.49
C LEU A 75 8.74 -13.00 -12.89
N ALA A 76 7.44 -12.94 -13.17
CA ALA A 76 6.61 -11.74 -13.13
C ALA A 76 5.88 -11.47 -11.78
N MET A 77 6.34 -12.07 -10.67
CA MET A 77 5.57 -12.18 -9.41
C MET A 77 6.32 -11.60 -8.20
N PRO A 78 5.62 -10.93 -7.26
CA PRO A 78 6.20 -10.36 -6.04
C PRO A 78 6.56 -11.42 -4.98
N VAL A 79 7.50 -11.11 -4.08
CA VAL A 79 7.90 -11.96 -2.94
C VAL A 79 7.92 -11.16 -1.62
N MET A 80 7.52 -11.80 -0.52
CA MET A 80 7.66 -11.25 0.82
C MET A 80 9.09 -11.46 1.34
N LEU A 81 9.73 -10.39 1.79
CA LEU A 81 11.05 -10.46 2.40
C LEU A 81 10.99 -10.61 3.92
N PRO A 82 11.88 -11.40 4.53
CA PRO A 82 12.01 -11.48 5.97
C PRO A 82 12.39 -10.13 6.62
N PRO A 83 11.99 -9.88 7.88
CA PRO A 83 11.13 -10.74 8.69
C PRO A 83 9.66 -10.62 8.26
N VAL A 84 9.02 -11.77 8.03
CA VAL A 84 7.57 -11.86 7.81
C VAL A 84 6.89 -11.94 9.18
N PRO A 85 5.74 -11.26 9.41
CA PRO A 85 5.01 -11.40 10.67
C PRO A 85 4.76 -12.87 11.02
N ASN A 86 4.93 -13.23 12.29
CA ASN A 86 4.66 -14.58 12.73
C ASN A 86 3.15 -14.85 12.62
N VAL A 87 2.78 -15.86 11.83
CA VAL A 87 1.39 -16.23 11.54
C VAL A 87 0.58 -16.48 12.81
N VAL A 88 1.22 -16.99 13.87
CA VAL A 88 0.57 -17.24 15.17
C VAL A 88 0.01 -15.95 15.79
N ASP A 89 0.68 -14.81 15.58
CA ASP A 89 0.30 -13.51 16.16
C ASP A 89 -0.85 -12.83 15.40
N LEU A 90 -1.17 -13.32 14.20
CA LEU A 90 -2.26 -12.80 13.35
C LEU A 90 -3.54 -13.64 13.45
N SER A 91 -3.48 -14.81 14.08
CA SER A 91 -4.61 -15.72 14.16
C SER A 91 -5.82 -15.06 14.82
N ARG A 92 -6.98 -15.17 14.14
CA ARG A 92 -8.28 -14.60 14.56
C ARG A 92 -8.34 -13.07 14.63
N LYS A 93 -7.35 -12.35 14.11
CA LYS A 93 -7.34 -10.89 14.09
C LYS A 93 -8.01 -10.32 12.85
N LYS A 94 -8.62 -9.14 12.99
CA LYS A 94 -9.04 -8.29 11.86
C LYS A 94 -7.85 -7.45 11.42
N VAL A 95 -7.45 -7.58 10.16
CA VAL A 95 -6.27 -6.90 9.60
C VAL A 95 -6.67 -5.89 8.53
N LEU A 96 -6.26 -4.64 8.72
CA LEU A 96 -6.32 -3.62 7.68
C LEU A 96 -4.96 -3.54 6.96
N ILE A 97 -4.92 -4.02 5.72
CA ILE A 97 -3.74 -3.91 4.84
C ILE A 97 -3.69 -2.47 4.31
N ALA A 98 -2.55 -1.80 4.46
CA ALA A 98 -2.37 -0.41 4.06
C ALA A 98 -1.24 -0.26 3.03
N ASP A 99 -1.54 0.44 1.93
CA ASP A 99 -0.57 0.80 0.89
C ASP A 99 -0.88 2.20 0.31
N ASP A 100 0.08 2.85 -0.35
CA ASP A 100 -0.16 4.16 -0.95
C ASP A 100 -0.93 4.08 -2.28
N VAL A 101 -0.63 3.09 -3.12
CA VAL A 101 -1.34 2.86 -4.38
C VAL A 101 -1.52 1.39 -4.74
N ALA A 102 -2.75 1.03 -5.11
CA ALA A 102 -3.03 -0.19 -5.85
C ALA A 102 -2.82 0.06 -7.35
N ASP A 103 -1.59 -0.15 -7.85
CA ASP A 103 -1.26 0.05 -9.28
C ASP A 103 -1.60 -1.18 -10.12
N THR A 104 -0.66 -2.11 -10.29
CA THR A 104 -0.98 -3.42 -10.89
C THR A 104 -1.78 -4.31 -9.95
N GLY A 105 -1.75 -4.03 -8.64
CA GLY A 105 -2.40 -4.82 -7.60
C GLY A 105 -1.68 -6.12 -7.23
N LYS A 106 -0.56 -6.47 -7.87
CA LYS A 106 0.17 -7.72 -7.61
C LYS A 106 0.67 -7.83 -6.17
N THR A 107 1.24 -6.75 -5.64
CA THR A 107 1.72 -6.68 -4.24
C THR A 107 0.58 -6.90 -3.26
N LEU A 108 -0.51 -6.13 -3.40
CA LEU A 108 -1.70 -6.29 -2.56
C LEU A 108 -2.30 -7.69 -2.66
N LYS A 109 -2.32 -8.30 -3.85
CA LYS A 109 -2.83 -9.66 -4.03
C LYS A 109 -2.02 -10.67 -3.22
N LEU A 110 -0.69 -10.59 -3.27
CA LEU A 110 0.19 -11.46 -2.48
C LEU A 110 -0.10 -11.34 -0.98
N VAL A 111 -0.27 -10.11 -0.48
CA VAL A 111 -0.52 -9.86 0.94
C VAL A 111 -1.94 -10.27 1.35
N GLN A 112 -2.94 -10.05 0.50
CA GLN A 112 -4.30 -10.53 0.72
C GLN A 112 -4.36 -12.06 0.76
N ASP A 113 -3.66 -12.74 -0.15
CA ASP A 113 -3.59 -14.20 -0.18
C ASP A 113 -2.94 -14.75 1.09
N PHE A 114 -1.82 -14.14 1.53
CA PHE A 114 -1.21 -14.47 2.82
C PHE A 114 -2.19 -14.28 3.98
N CYS A 115 -2.93 -13.17 4.02
CA CYS A 115 -3.87 -12.92 5.12
C CYS A 115 -5.06 -13.88 5.09
N ALA A 116 -5.58 -14.23 3.92
CA ALA A 116 -6.76 -15.08 3.76
C ALA A 116 -6.60 -16.47 4.43
N GLU A 117 -5.36 -16.97 4.52
CA GLU A 117 -5.05 -18.25 5.16
C GLU A 117 -4.78 -18.15 6.68
N HIS A 118 -4.66 -16.93 7.21
CA HIS A 118 -4.00 -16.70 8.50
C HIS A 118 -4.76 -15.81 9.47
N VAL A 119 -5.74 -15.01 9.00
CA VAL A 119 -6.43 -14.00 9.83
C VAL A 119 -7.94 -14.24 9.86
N ALA A 120 -8.68 -13.57 10.76
CA ALA A 120 -10.15 -13.70 10.80
C ALA A 120 -10.82 -12.98 9.63
N GLU A 121 -10.34 -11.78 9.33
CA GLU A 121 -10.85 -10.94 8.24
C GLU A 121 -9.75 -9.98 7.82
N ALA A 122 -9.53 -9.83 6.52
CA ALA A 122 -8.60 -8.88 5.96
C ALA A 122 -9.33 -7.91 5.04
N ARG A 123 -9.10 -6.62 5.22
CA ARG A 123 -9.53 -5.55 4.30
C ARG A 123 -8.35 -4.69 3.91
N SER A 124 -8.49 -3.95 2.82
CA SER A 124 -7.42 -3.15 2.22
C SER A 124 -7.81 -1.68 2.12
N ALA A 125 -6.90 -0.81 2.53
CA ALA A 125 -7.05 0.64 2.45
C ALA A 125 -5.89 1.26 1.68
N VAL A 126 -6.21 1.96 0.59
CA VAL A 126 -5.23 2.66 -0.25
C VAL A 126 -5.60 4.11 -0.50
N VAL A 127 -4.59 4.97 -0.66
CA VAL A 127 -4.83 6.36 -1.04
C VAL A 127 -5.31 6.42 -2.49
N TYR A 128 -4.65 5.69 -3.39
CA TYR A 128 -5.02 5.62 -4.80
C TYR A 128 -5.26 4.20 -5.30
N GLU A 129 -6.20 4.05 -6.23
CA GLU A 129 -6.42 2.81 -6.98
C GLU A 129 -6.47 3.10 -8.48
N LYS A 130 -5.76 2.29 -9.26
CA LYS A 130 -5.79 2.31 -10.73
C LYS A 130 -6.92 1.45 -11.27
N SER A 131 -7.50 1.84 -12.41
CA SER A 131 -8.58 1.07 -13.03
C SER A 131 -8.13 -0.35 -13.39
N HIS A 132 -6.89 -0.50 -13.85
CA HIS A 132 -6.24 -1.77 -14.22
C HIS A 132 -5.71 -2.61 -13.04
N SER A 133 -5.85 -2.16 -11.79
CA SER A 133 -5.44 -2.96 -10.64
C SER A 133 -6.20 -4.28 -10.59
N LEU A 134 -5.45 -5.37 -10.40
CA LEU A 134 -5.96 -6.74 -10.24
C LEU A 134 -6.80 -6.92 -8.96
N VAL A 135 -6.55 -6.08 -7.95
CA VAL A 135 -7.25 -6.09 -6.67
C VAL A 135 -8.18 -4.89 -6.62
N LYS A 136 -9.42 -5.11 -6.18
CA LYS A 136 -10.34 -4.04 -5.82
C LYS A 136 -10.30 -3.88 -4.31
N CYS A 137 -9.80 -2.74 -3.86
CA CYS A 137 -9.59 -2.47 -2.46
C CYS A 137 -10.91 -2.08 -1.79
N ASP A 138 -11.04 -2.46 -0.52
CA ASP A 138 -12.23 -2.19 0.29
C ASP A 138 -12.41 -0.68 0.52
N TYR A 139 -11.30 0.01 0.79
CA TYR A 139 -11.27 1.45 1.02
C TYR A 139 -10.26 2.12 0.09
N VAL A 140 -10.75 3.05 -0.72
CA VAL A 140 -9.94 3.81 -1.69
C VAL A 140 -10.24 5.28 -1.54
N TRP A 141 -9.25 6.12 -1.22
CA TRP A 141 -9.52 7.56 -1.12
C TRP A 141 -9.88 8.16 -2.48
N LYS A 142 -9.06 7.92 -3.52
CA LYS A 142 -9.30 8.40 -4.89
C LYS A 142 -8.91 7.39 -5.97
N ARG A 143 -9.69 7.31 -7.05
CA ARG A 143 -9.36 6.50 -8.25
C ARG A 143 -8.80 7.41 -9.34
N THR A 144 -7.69 7.03 -9.98
CA THR A 144 -7.07 7.82 -11.06
C THR A 144 -6.08 6.98 -11.86
N ASP A 145 -6.11 7.08 -13.19
CA ASP A 145 -5.11 6.39 -14.04
C ASP A 145 -3.85 7.24 -14.28
N ARG A 146 -3.86 8.52 -13.88
CA ARG A 146 -2.72 9.45 -14.02
C ARG A 146 -1.53 9.05 -13.16
N TRP A 147 -0.30 9.27 -13.61
CA TRP A 147 0.88 9.09 -12.76
C TRP A 147 0.76 9.94 -11.48
N ILE A 148 1.10 9.37 -10.32
CA ILE A 148 0.95 10.02 -9.02
C ILE A 148 2.32 10.46 -8.52
N ASN A 149 2.46 11.76 -8.25
CA ASN A 149 3.61 12.30 -7.53
C ASN A 149 3.30 12.25 -6.04
N PHE A 150 3.89 11.30 -5.32
CA PHE A 150 3.84 11.23 -3.86
C PHE A 150 4.89 12.15 -3.24
N PRO A 151 4.59 12.82 -2.11
CA PRO A 151 5.49 13.80 -1.53
C PRO A 151 6.75 13.17 -0.91
N TRP A 152 6.77 11.85 -0.73
CA TRP A 152 7.92 11.08 -0.23
C TRP A 152 8.77 10.40 -1.32
N SER A 153 8.32 10.39 -2.57
CA SER A 153 9.05 9.70 -3.68
C SER A 153 9.21 10.54 -4.94
N VAL A 154 8.66 11.75 -5.00
CA VAL A 154 8.78 12.64 -6.17
C VAL A 154 10.22 13.16 -6.38
N GLU A 155 11.02 13.25 -5.33
CA GLU A 155 12.42 13.64 -5.41
C GLU A 155 13.34 12.43 -5.55
N ARG A 156 14.49 12.62 -6.23
CA ARG A 156 15.48 11.55 -6.38
C ARG A 156 16.11 11.19 -5.04
N PRO A 157 16.49 9.91 -4.82
CA PRO A 157 17.24 9.52 -3.64
C PRO A 157 18.54 10.34 -3.50
N VAL A 158 18.84 10.77 -2.28
CA VAL A 158 20.04 11.55 -1.96
C VAL A 158 21.33 10.71 -2.09
N VAL A 159 21.23 9.40 -1.85
CA VAL A 159 22.33 8.45 -2.03
C VAL A 159 22.28 7.91 -3.45
N ARG A 160 23.40 8.10 -4.18
CA ARG A 160 23.63 7.47 -5.49
C ARG A 160 24.22 6.09 -5.29
N ARG A 161 23.64 5.07 -5.93
CA ARG A 161 24.17 3.70 -5.95
C ARG A 161 24.31 3.24 -7.40
N GLU A 162 25.32 2.41 -7.68
CA GLU A 162 25.41 1.72 -8.96
C GLU A 162 24.20 0.79 -9.13
N GLY A 163 23.57 0.80 -10.31
CA GLY A 163 22.36 0.00 -10.59
C GLY A 163 21.05 0.56 -10.01
N GLN A 164 21.03 1.80 -9.52
CA GLN A 164 19.83 2.40 -8.96
C GLN A 164 18.74 2.66 -10.02
N VAL A 165 17.57 2.06 -9.83
CA VAL A 165 16.37 2.34 -10.62
C VAL A 165 15.74 3.63 -10.10
N LEU A 166 15.54 4.61 -10.98
CA LEU A 166 15.09 5.97 -10.61
C LEU A 166 13.56 6.15 -10.66
N ASP A 167 12.83 5.23 -11.30
CA ASP A 167 11.40 5.38 -11.63
C ASP A 167 10.56 4.13 -11.23
N ALA A 168 10.93 3.43 -10.15
CA ALA A 168 10.14 2.30 -9.64
C ALA A 168 9.01 2.76 -8.72
#